data_AF-A0A218QW03-F1
#
_entry.id   AF-A0A218QW03-F1
#
_cell.length_a   1.000
_cell.length_b   1.000
_cell.length_c   1.000
_cell.angle_alpha   90.00
_cell.angle_beta   90.00
_cell.angle_gamma   90.00
#
_symmetry.space_group_name_H-M   'P 1'
#
loop_
_entity.id
_entity.type
_entity.pdbx_description
1 polymer ?
#
loop_
_entity_poly.entity_id
_entity_poly.type
_entity_poly.pdbx_seq_one_letter_code
_entity_poly.pdbx_strand_id
1 'polypeptide(L)'
;MLNVFLRSDRGRSLLNPYKDYLLKRWNDGYIDTKGLFGEIQRRGYSGSYDTVARYTRRLRSSQGLKLRQRLINKPLPIVAEPQKKSLTPSRATWLVLRRRELCKRGDEQLIALLTAQHPELAEAIELGQGFAQLVRTRQPEQLDLWLTQAENSILSPFRNFAKSLREDYDAVKAGVTLSVSNGPVEGHINRLKMLKRQMYGRAGIDLLERRFLLAI
;
A
#
# COMPACT_ATOMS: atom_id res chain seq x y z
N MET A 1 10.65 -26.95 -19.86
CA MET A 1 10.10 -26.63 -18.53
C MET A 1 10.29 -25.13 -18.33
N LEU A 2 9.18 -24.40 -18.21
CA LEU A 2 9.00 -23.03 -18.71
C LEU A 2 9.69 -21.95 -17.86
N ASN A 3 10.35 -21.05 -18.59
CA ASN A 3 11.13 -19.90 -18.18
C ASN A 3 10.21 -18.67 -18.03
N VAL A 4 10.02 -18.09 -16.83
CA VAL A 4 9.38 -16.75 -16.71
C VAL A 4 9.89 -15.97 -15.49
N PHE A 5 10.86 -15.09 -15.76
CA PHE A 5 11.08 -13.75 -15.19
C PHE A 5 11.01 -13.52 -13.67
N LEU A 6 12.22 -13.41 -13.10
CA LEU A 6 12.56 -12.70 -11.87
C LEU A 6 12.05 -11.24 -11.88
N ARG A 7 11.25 -10.83 -10.87
CA ARG A 7 11.22 -9.47 -10.30
C ARG A 7 10.82 -9.53 -8.82
N SER A 8 11.79 -9.34 -7.91
CA SER A 8 12.17 -8.04 -7.30
C SER A 8 11.35 -7.71 -6.03
N ASP A 9 11.87 -8.11 -4.87
CA ASP A 9 11.83 -7.28 -3.65
C ASP A 9 12.10 -5.84 -4.12
N ARG A 10 11.19 -4.86 -3.88
CA ARG A 10 11.27 -3.51 -4.49
C ARG A 10 12.73 -3.06 -4.56
N GLY A 11 13.21 -2.95 -5.81
CA GLY A 11 14.61 -3.16 -6.17
C GLY A 11 15.62 -2.38 -5.34
N ARG A 12 16.74 -3.06 -5.05
CA ARG A 12 17.98 -2.58 -4.42
C ARG A 12 18.11 -2.73 -2.90
N SER A 13 17.62 -3.83 -2.31
CA SER A 13 18.37 -4.33 -1.15
C SER A 13 19.68 -4.93 -1.69
N LEU A 14 20.82 -4.32 -1.32
CA LEU A 14 22.16 -4.83 -1.66
C LEU A 14 22.36 -6.28 -1.22
N LEU A 15 21.52 -6.78 -0.30
CA LEU A 15 21.60 -8.13 0.25
C LEU A 15 20.98 -9.19 -0.66
N ASN A 16 20.10 -8.82 -1.59
CA ASN A 16 19.35 -9.78 -2.43
C ASN A 16 20.24 -10.77 -3.19
N PRO A 17 21.34 -10.35 -3.84
CA PRO A 17 22.23 -11.28 -4.55
C PRO A 17 22.93 -12.29 -3.63
N TYR A 18 22.95 -12.02 -2.33
CA TYR A 18 23.66 -12.81 -1.33
C TYR A 18 22.72 -13.66 -0.46
N LYS A 19 21.39 -13.52 -0.60
CA LYS A 19 20.41 -14.25 0.22
C LYS A 19 20.55 -15.77 0.07
N ASP A 20 20.69 -16.28 -1.15
CA ASP A 20 20.82 -17.72 -1.40
C ASP A 20 22.10 -18.29 -0.78
N TYR A 21 23.19 -17.51 -0.85
CA TYR A 21 24.45 -17.87 -0.21
C TYR A 21 24.33 -17.91 1.31
N LEU A 22 23.71 -16.87 1.90
CA LEU A 22 23.49 -16.79 3.33
C LEU A 22 22.60 -17.93 3.83
N LEU A 23 21.55 -18.29 3.10
CA LEU A 23 20.68 -19.43 3.43
C LEU A 23 21.42 -20.76 3.35
N LYS A 24 22.24 -20.96 2.31
CA LYS A 24 23.06 -22.17 2.19
C LYS A 24 24.00 -22.32 3.40
N ARG A 25 24.78 -21.28 3.70
CA ARG A 25 25.72 -21.28 4.85
C ARG A 25 25.00 -21.43 6.19
N TRP A 26 23.81 -20.86 6.32
CA TRP A 26 22.97 -20.99 7.50
C TRP A 26 22.51 -22.43 7.72
N ASN A 27 22.07 -23.10 6.66
CA ASN A 27 21.64 -24.50 6.69
C ASN A 27 22.82 -25.46 6.89
N ASP A 28 24.02 -25.07 6.46
CA ASP A 28 25.29 -25.77 6.76
C ASP A 28 25.72 -25.61 8.25
N GLY A 29 24.92 -24.93 9.07
CA GLY A 29 25.15 -24.75 10.51
C GLY A 29 26.01 -23.53 10.88
N TYR A 30 26.42 -22.72 9.89
CA TYR A 30 27.20 -21.52 10.13
C TYR A 30 26.29 -20.34 10.46
N ILE A 31 26.04 -20.15 11.76
CA ILE A 31 25.10 -19.15 12.30
C ILE A 31 25.76 -17.87 12.79
N ASP A 32 27.05 -17.62 12.53
CA ASP A 32 27.70 -16.38 12.95
C ASP A 32 27.41 -15.24 11.97
N THR A 33 26.67 -14.23 12.42
CA THR A 33 26.33 -13.06 11.59
C THR A 33 27.58 -12.29 11.15
N LYS A 34 28.58 -12.17 12.02
CA LYS A 34 29.78 -11.36 11.76
C LYS A 34 30.65 -12.04 10.71
N GLY A 35 30.84 -13.35 10.83
CA GLY A 35 31.48 -14.17 9.81
C GLY A 35 30.75 -14.14 8.48
N LEU A 36 29.43 -14.32 8.47
CA LEU A 36 28.62 -14.25 7.25
C LEU A 36 28.71 -12.89 6.56
N PHE A 37 28.72 -11.79 7.32
CA PHE A 37 28.94 -10.45 6.78
C PHE A 37 30.31 -10.31 6.12
N GLY A 38 31.38 -10.78 6.77
CA GLY A 38 32.72 -10.76 6.19
C GLY A 38 32.87 -11.66 4.95
N GLU A 39 32.14 -12.78 4.87
CA GLU A 39 32.11 -13.65 3.69
C GLU A 39 31.41 -12.98 2.50
N ILE A 40 30.27 -12.31 2.71
CA ILE A 40 29.58 -11.62 1.62
C ILE A 40 30.28 -10.32 1.22
N GLN A 41 30.95 -9.63 2.15
CA GLN A 41 31.79 -8.47 1.83
C GLN A 41 32.93 -8.86 0.89
N ARG A 42 33.61 -10.00 1.14
CA ARG A 42 34.62 -10.55 0.22
C ARG A 42 34.06 -10.93 -1.15
N ARG A 43 32.76 -11.18 -1.24
CA ARG A 43 32.00 -11.45 -2.49
C ARG A 43 31.41 -10.18 -3.11
N GLY A 44 31.81 -8.99 -2.63
CA GLY A 44 31.42 -7.70 -3.20
C GLY A 44 30.20 -7.03 -2.54
N TYR A 45 29.73 -7.52 -1.39
CA TYR A 45 28.63 -6.87 -0.67
C TYR A 45 29.08 -5.54 -0.06
N SER A 46 28.48 -4.44 -0.54
CA SER A 46 28.74 -3.07 -0.08
C SER A 46 27.69 -2.53 0.91
N GLY A 47 26.76 -3.37 1.37
CA GLY A 47 25.69 -2.95 2.28
C GLY A 47 26.09 -2.99 3.76
N SER A 48 25.22 -2.47 4.63
CA SER A 48 25.44 -2.42 6.07
C SER A 48 25.33 -3.80 6.74
N TYR A 49 26.15 -4.01 7.78
CA TYR A 49 26.06 -5.13 8.72
C TYR A 49 24.67 -5.26 9.33
N ASP A 50 23.99 -4.16 9.65
CA ASP A 50 22.66 -4.19 10.25
C ASP A 50 21.61 -4.84 9.35
N THR A 51 21.79 -4.74 8.03
CA THR A 51 20.90 -5.39 7.07
C THR A 51 21.04 -6.91 7.14
N VAL A 52 22.28 -7.40 7.29
CA VAL A 52 22.61 -8.82 7.47
C VAL A 52 22.18 -9.29 8.86
N ALA A 53 22.39 -8.50 9.91
CA ALA A 53 21.98 -8.81 11.27
C ALA A 53 20.45 -8.89 11.40
N ARG A 54 19.70 -7.99 10.75
CA ARG A 54 18.23 -8.07 10.67
C ARG A 54 17.76 -9.30 9.88
N TYR A 55 18.49 -9.69 8.84
CA TYR A 55 18.16 -10.89 8.06
C TYR A 55 18.40 -12.16 8.88
N THR A 56 19.60 -12.32 9.46
CA THR A 56 19.95 -13.49 10.27
C THR A 56 19.16 -13.56 11.58
N ARG A 57 18.80 -12.43 12.21
CA ARG A 57 17.88 -12.40 13.37
C ARG A 57 16.51 -13.00 13.02
N ARG A 58 15.97 -12.68 11.84
CA ARG A 58 14.71 -13.27 11.36
C ARG A 58 14.82 -14.78 11.17
N LEU A 59 15.93 -15.27 10.62
CA LEU A 59 16.21 -16.71 10.49
C LEU A 59 16.31 -17.41 11.86
N ARG A 60 16.88 -16.76 12.88
CA ARG A 60 16.94 -17.30 14.25
C ARG A 60 15.57 -17.35 14.91
N SER A 61 14.78 -16.29 14.77
CA SER A 61 13.43 -16.23 15.35
C SER A 61 12.49 -17.29 14.78
N SER A 62 12.64 -17.67 13.51
CA SER A 62 11.89 -18.77 12.90
C SER A 62 12.30 -20.17 13.39
N GLN A 63 13.47 -20.31 14.02
CA GLN A 63 13.93 -21.58 14.59
C GLN A 63 13.53 -21.76 16.07
N GLY A 64 12.81 -20.80 16.67
CA GLY A 64 12.37 -20.89 18.07
C GLY A 64 13.52 -20.85 19.10
N LEU A 65 14.73 -20.51 18.68
CA LEU A 65 15.92 -20.49 19.53
C LEU A 65 15.85 -19.29 20.48
N LYS A 66 15.60 -19.54 21.78
CA LYS A 66 15.78 -18.56 22.85
C LYS A 66 17.27 -18.19 22.97
N LEU A 67 17.54 -16.94 23.36
CA LEU A 67 18.89 -16.41 23.57
C LEU A 67 19.72 -17.37 24.44
N ARG A 68 20.87 -17.81 23.91
CA ARG A 68 21.85 -18.72 24.51
C ARG A 68 21.34 -20.13 24.83
N GLN A 69 21.44 -21.03 23.86
CA GLN A 69 21.83 -22.41 24.16
C GLN A 69 22.53 -23.03 22.95
N ARG A 70 23.81 -23.34 23.16
CA ARG A 70 24.72 -23.96 22.21
C ARG A 70 24.50 -25.47 22.30
N LEU A 71 23.79 -26.07 21.34
CA LEU A 71 23.61 -27.52 21.20
C LEU A 71 23.60 -27.84 19.70
N ILE A 72 24.74 -28.21 19.12
CA ILE A 72 25.16 -29.59 18.85
C ILE A 72 24.06 -30.40 18.12
N ASN A 73 24.28 -30.59 16.82
CA ASN A 73 23.86 -31.70 15.96
C ASN A 73 22.40 -32.17 16.04
N LYS A 74 21.46 -31.35 15.55
CA LYS A 74 20.24 -31.87 14.90
C LYS A 74 20.06 -31.18 13.54
N PRO A 75 19.73 -31.92 12.46
CA PRO A 75 19.40 -31.31 11.18
C PRO A 75 18.15 -30.44 11.37
N LEU A 76 18.30 -29.16 11.06
CA LEU A 76 17.25 -28.17 11.22
C LEU A 76 16.12 -28.44 10.20
N PRO A 77 14.83 -28.30 10.59
CA PRO A 77 13.72 -28.44 9.66
C PRO A 77 13.82 -27.40 8.53
N ILE A 78 13.42 -27.82 7.32
CA ILE A 78 13.46 -26.99 6.09
C ILE A 78 12.65 -25.72 6.31
N VAL A 79 13.30 -24.57 6.17
CA VAL A 79 12.71 -23.24 6.37
C VAL A 79 12.04 -22.77 5.07
N ALA A 80 10.78 -22.32 5.16
CA ALA A 80 10.11 -21.49 4.15
C ALA A 80 9.79 -20.12 4.76
N GLU A 81 9.94 -19.03 3.98
CA GLU A 81 9.64 -17.67 4.47
C GLU A 81 8.15 -17.50 4.83
N PRO A 82 7.79 -17.07 6.06
CA PRO A 82 6.43 -16.66 6.36
C PRO A 82 6.16 -15.31 5.67
N GLN A 83 5.21 -15.30 4.72
CA GLN A 83 4.78 -14.08 4.02
C GLN A 83 3.98 -13.15 4.95
N LYS A 84 4.64 -12.38 5.82
CA LYS A 84 3.99 -11.21 6.44
C LYS A 84 3.96 -10.06 5.43
N LYS A 85 2.89 -10.03 4.66
CA LYS A 85 2.50 -8.88 3.83
C LYS A 85 2.26 -7.68 4.76
N SER A 86 3.25 -6.79 4.92
CA SER A 86 3.08 -5.56 5.70
C SER A 86 1.89 -4.75 5.15
N LEU A 87 1.06 -4.24 6.06
CA LEU A 87 -0.04 -3.36 5.71
C LEU A 87 0.53 -1.98 5.41
N THR A 88 0.64 -1.66 4.13
CA THR A 88 1.01 -0.30 3.68
C THR A 88 -0.21 0.62 3.73
N PRO A 89 -0.05 1.95 3.88
CA PRO A 89 -1.17 2.89 3.88
C PRO A 89 -2.14 2.70 2.71
N SER A 90 -1.63 2.59 1.47
CA SER A 90 -2.48 2.37 0.29
C SER A 90 -3.27 1.05 0.33
N ARG A 91 -2.70 0.00 0.94
CA ARG A 91 -3.39 -1.28 1.11
C ARG A 91 -4.44 -1.19 2.20
N ALA A 92 -4.17 -0.45 3.29
CA ALA A 92 -5.17 -0.17 4.31
C ALA A 92 -6.34 0.63 3.71
N THR A 93 -6.06 1.75 3.04
CA THR A 93 -7.09 2.57 2.38
C THR A 93 -7.93 1.77 1.40
N TRP A 94 -7.29 0.97 0.54
CA TRP A 94 -8.01 0.15 -0.44
C TRP A 94 -8.84 -0.94 0.21
N LEU A 95 -8.38 -1.51 1.33
CA LEU A 95 -9.08 -2.52 2.09
C LEU A 95 -10.32 -1.93 2.80
N VAL A 96 -10.18 -0.73 3.38
CA VAL A 96 -11.26 0.01 4.03
C VAL A 96 -12.32 0.45 3.01
N LEU A 97 -11.90 1.06 1.91
CA LEU A 97 -12.82 1.60 0.90
C LEU A 97 -13.34 0.52 -0.05
N ARG A 98 -12.94 -0.74 0.07
CA ARG A 98 -13.33 -1.81 -0.85
C ARG A 98 -14.85 -2.03 -0.83
N ARG A 99 -15.43 -2.43 -1.97
CA ARG A 99 -16.80 -2.97 -1.96
C ARG A 99 -16.81 -4.27 -1.15
N ARG A 100 -17.80 -4.42 -0.28
CA ARG A 100 -17.93 -5.58 0.62
C ARG A 100 -17.95 -6.91 -0.14
N GLU A 101 -18.59 -6.95 -1.31
CA GLU A 101 -18.63 -8.11 -2.22
C GLU A 101 -17.25 -8.59 -2.71
N LEU A 102 -16.25 -7.70 -2.73
CA LEU A 102 -14.89 -7.99 -3.18
C LEU A 102 -13.94 -8.28 -2.00
N CYS A 103 -14.43 -8.16 -0.77
CA CYS A 103 -13.67 -8.37 0.45
C CYS A 103 -13.47 -9.87 0.67
N LYS A 104 -12.22 -10.29 0.94
CA LYS A 104 -11.93 -11.69 1.29
C LYS A 104 -12.11 -11.87 2.80
N ARG A 105 -12.39 -13.10 3.27
CA ARG A 105 -12.45 -13.41 4.72
C ARG A 105 -11.22 -12.92 5.51
N GLY A 106 -10.03 -12.99 4.92
CA GLY A 106 -8.80 -12.48 5.53
C GLY A 106 -8.72 -10.95 5.61
N ASP A 107 -9.43 -10.24 4.73
CA ASP A 107 -9.51 -8.77 4.78
C ASP A 107 -10.41 -8.33 5.95
N GLU A 108 -11.56 -8.98 6.15
CA GLU A 108 -12.49 -8.70 7.26
C GLU A 108 -11.83 -8.92 8.64
N GLN A 109 -11.08 -10.02 8.78
CA GLN A 109 -10.31 -10.30 10.00
C GLN A 109 -9.26 -9.22 10.28
N LEU A 110 -8.64 -8.69 9.22
CA LEU A 110 -7.65 -7.63 9.35
C LEU A 110 -8.32 -6.30 9.76
N ILE A 111 -9.49 -5.96 9.21
CA ILE A 111 -10.28 -4.80 9.66
C ILE A 111 -10.61 -4.97 11.15
N ALA A 112 -11.18 -6.10 11.54
CA ALA A 112 -11.57 -6.36 12.93
C ALA A 112 -10.38 -6.21 13.89
N LEU A 113 -9.20 -6.70 13.50
CA LEU A 113 -7.97 -6.55 14.27
C LEU A 113 -7.52 -5.09 14.39
N LEU A 114 -7.57 -4.31 13.30
CA LEU A 114 -7.21 -2.89 13.32
C LEU A 114 -8.16 -2.08 14.21
N THR A 115 -9.46 -2.30 14.06
CA THR A 115 -10.52 -1.66 14.85
C THR A 115 -10.37 -1.99 16.34
N ALA A 116 -10.04 -3.24 16.69
CA ALA A 116 -9.88 -3.64 18.08
C ALA A 116 -8.62 -3.05 18.75
N GLN A 117 -7.55 -2.81 17.98
CA GLN A 117 -6.28 -2.31 18.52
C GLN A 117 -6.19 -0.78 18.59
N HIS A 118 -6.93 -0.07 17.74
CA HIS A 118 -6.83 1.38 17.59
C HIS A 118 -8.20 2.04 17.41
N PRO A 119 -8.76 2.69 18.46
CA PRO A 119 -10.05 3.38 18.38
C PRO A 119 -10.10 4.47 17.30
N GLU A 120 -9.00 5.20 17.10
CA GLU A 120 -8.87 6.18 16.02
C GLU A 120 -9.03 5.54 14.63
N LEU A 121 -8.50 4.33 14.43
CA LEU A 121 -8.69 3.62 13.17
C LEU A 121 -10.10 3.08 13.03
N ALA A 122 -10.75 2.67 14.12
CA ALA A 122 -12.15 2.24 14.11
C ALA A 122 -13.05 3.34 13.52
N GLU A 123 -12.93 4.56 14.05
CA GLU A 123 -13.69 5.71 13.59
C GLU A 123 -13.36 6.10 12.14
N ALA A 124 -12.07 6.09 11.78
CA ALA A 124 -11.64 6.35 10.39
C ALA A 124 -12.24 5.34 9.39
N ILE A 125 -12.30 4.07 9.79
CA ILE A 125 -12.85 2.98 8.98
C ILE A 125 -14.36 3.18 8.82
N GLU A 126 -15.06 3.47 9.91
CA GLU A 126 -16.50 3.71 9.91
C GLU A 126 -16.88 4.91 9.03
N LEU A 127 -16.28 6.08 9.26
CA LEU A 127 -16.54 7.28 8.47
C LEU A 127 -16.17 7.08 6.99
N GLY A 128 -15.03 6.44 6.71
CA GLY A 128 -14.58 6.16 5.35
C GLY A 128 -15.50 5.20 4.61
N GLN A 129 -15.98 4.14 5.27
CA GLN A 129 -16.93 3.18 4.69
C GLN A 129 -18.32 3.80 4.51
N GLY A 130 -18.80 4.57 5.49
CA GLY A 130 -20.08 5.27 5.41
C GLY A 130 -20.13 6.24 4.23
N PHE A 131 -19.09 7.04 4.04
CA PHE A 131 -19.01 7.95 2.88
C PHE A 131 -18.95 7.20 1.55
N ALA A 132 -18.12 6.16 1.49
CA ALA A 132 -17.98 5.36 0.28
C ALA A 132 -19.27 4.64 -0.09
N GLN A 133 -20.07 4.22 0.90
CA GLN A 133 -21.41 3.68 0.69
C GLN A 133 -22.33 4.76 0.16
N LEU A 134 -22.43 5.90 0.84
CA LEU A 134 -23.27 7.04 0.46
C LEU A 134 -23.09 7.44 -1.01
N VAL A 135 -21.84 7.56 -1.46
CA VAL A 135 -21.51 7.93 -2.85
C VAL A 135 -21.90 6.81 -3.83
N ARG A 136 -21.76 5.54 -3.45
CA ARG A 136 -22.08 4.39 -4.32
C ARG A 136 -23.57 4.15 -4.46
N THR A 137 -24.31 4.28 -3.37
CA THR A 137 -25.75 4.04 -3.30
C THR A 137 -26.56 5.28 -3.66
N ARG A 138 -25.91 6.45 -3.77
CA ARG A 138 -26.53 7.74 -4.10
C ARG A 138 -27.65 8.09 -3.13
N GLN A 139 -27.29 8.22 -1.85
CA GLN A 139 -28.22 8.47 -0.73
C GLN A 139 -28.05 9.90 -0.20
N PRO A 140 -28.55 10.94 -0.90
CA PRO A 140 -28.40 12.33 -0.48
C PRO A 140 -29.01 12.61 0.89
N GLU A 141 -30.04 11.85 1.29
CA GLU A 141 -30.70 11.98 2.59
C GLU A 141 -29.78 11.62 3.78
N GLN A 142 -28.74 10.83 3.55
CA GLN A 142 -27.76 10.47 4.59
C GLN A 142 -26.57 11.44 4.65
N LEU A 143 -26.47 12.38 3.71
CA LEU A 143 -25.30 13.27 3.59
C LEU A 143 -25.15 14.18 4.80
N ASP A 144 -26.24 14.79 5.24
CA ASP A 144 -26.21 15.69 6.40
C ASP A 144 -25.87 14.96 7.71
N LEU A 145 -26.37 13.72 7.86
CA LEU A 145 -26.04 12.87 9.00
C LEU A 145 -24.55 12.55 9.00
N TRP A 146 -24.02 12.10 7.86
CA TRP A 146 -22.62 11.74 7.74
C TRP A 146 -21.69 12.95 7.94
N LEU A 147 -22.04 14.12 7.39
CA LEU A 147 -21.27 15.36 7.58
C LEU A 147 -21.22 15.75 9.06
N THR A 148 -22.34 15.67 9.76
CA THR A 148 -22.41 15.97 11.21
C THR A 148 -21.54 14.99 12.02
N GLN A 149 -21.52 13.70 11.67
CA GLN A 149 -20.65 12.72 12.32
C GLN A 149 -19.17 13.02 12.05
N ALA A 150 -18.81 13.34 10.80
CA ALA A 150 -17.43 13.65 10.42
C ALA A 150 -16.91 14.97 11.01
N GLU A 151 -17.77 15.99 11.17
CA GLU A 151 -17.46 17.26 11.85
C GLU A 151 -17.16 17.07 13.34
N ASN A 152 -17.84 16.12 13.99
CA ASN A 152 -17.63 15.77 15.40
C ASN A 152 -16.54 14.70 15.61
N SER A 153 -15.85 14.30 14.54
CA SER A 153 -14.83 13.27 14.61
C SER A 153 -13.64 13.67 15.48
N ILE A 154 -13.02 12.72 16.18
CA ILE A 154 -11.76 12.97 16.90
C ILE A 154 -10.60 13.28 15.93
N LEU A 155 -10.74 12.84 14.67
CA LEU A 155 -9.72 12.93 13.64
C LEU A 155 -9.82 14.25 12.87
N SER A 156 -8.78 15.09 12.97
CA SER A 156 -8.73 16.36 12.24
C SER A 156 -8.85 16.22 10.71
N PRO A 157 -8.36 15.15 10.04
CA PRO A 157 -8.57 14.98 8.61
C PRO A 157 -10.06 14.87 8.22
N PHE A 158 -10.88 14.18 9.03
CA PHE A 158 -12.31 14.03 8.74
C PHE A 158 -13.08 15.31 9.00
N ARG A 159 -12.76 16.05 10.07
CA ARG A 159 -13.36 17.36 10.33
C ARG A 159 -13.08 18.34 9.20
N ASN A 160 -11.84 18.43 8.74
CA ASN A 160 -11.45 19.31 7.65
C ASN A 160 -12.10 18.89 6.32
N PHE A 161 -12.20 17.58 6.08
CA PHE A 161 -12.86 17.05 4.89
C PHE A 161 -14.36 17.38 4.90
N ALA A 162 -15.05 17.17 6.01
CA ALA A 162 -16.46 17.51 6.15
C ALA A 162 -16.72 19.01 5.97
N LYS A 163 -15.88 19.87 6.55
CA LYS A 163 -15.94 21.31 6.35
C LYS A 163 -15.80 21.69 4.86
N SER A 164 -14.85 21.08 4.16
CA SER A 164 -14.66 21.35 2.72
C SER A 164 -15.88 20.91 1.91
N LEU A 165 -16.50 19.77 2.26
CA LEU A 165 -17.73 19.31 1.60
C LEU A 165 -18.94 20.20 1.91
N ARG A 166 -19.00 20.83 3.09
CA ARG A 166 -20.03 21.82 3.42
C ARG A 166 -19.90 23.09 2.59
N GLU A 167 -18.67 23.56 2.37
CA GLU A 167 -18.41 24.74 1.52
C GLU A 167 -18.92 24.51 0.09
N ASP A 168 -18.80 23.27 -0.41
CA ASP A 168 -19.28 22.86 -1.73
C ASP A 168 -20.59 22.01 -1.67
N TYR A 169 -21.44 22.22 -0.68
CA TYR A 169 -22.56 21.32 -0.36
C TYR A 169 -23.47 21.01 -1.55
N ASP A 170 -23.88 22.01 -2.34
CA ASP A 170 -24.77 21.80 -3.48
C ASP A 170 -24.12 20.91 -4.56
N ALA A 171 -22.82 21.10 -4.81
CA ALA A 171 -22.07 20.28 -5.75
C ALA A 171 -21.90 18.85 -5.25
N VAL A 172 -21.61 18.67 -3.95
CA VAL A 172 -21.49 17.35 -3.32
C VAL A 172 -22.84 16.63 -3.33
N LYS A 173 -23.92 17.32 -2.96
CA LYS A 173 -25.29 16.80 -2.99
C LYS A 173 -25.69 16.37 -4.40
N ALA A 174 -25.38 17.18 -5.41
CA ALA A 174 -25.59 16.81 -6.81
C ALA A 174 -24.79 15.55 -7.19
N GLY A 175 -23.51 15.46 -6.76
CA GLY A 175 -22.65 14.31 -7.01
C GLY A 175 -23.14 13.00 -6.39
N VAL A 176 -23.85 13.07 -5.26
CA VAL A 176 -24.45 11.89 -4.60
C VAL A 176 -25.92 11.68 -4.98
N THR A 177 -26.51 12.54 -5.81
CA THR A 177 -27.90 12.40 -6.29
C THR A 177 -27.95 11.96 -7.75
N LEU A 178 -27.15 12.60 -8.60
CA LEU A 178 -27.24 12.44 -10.05
C LEU A 178 -26.49 11.19 -10.54
N SER A 179 -26.97 10.63 -11.64
CA SER A 179 -26.27 9.55 -12.35
C SER A 179 -25.13 10.05 -13.24
N VAL A 180 -25.16 11.33 -13.57
CA VAL A 180 -24.19 12.01 -14.44
C VAL A 180 -22.98 12.42 -13.62
N SER A 181 -21.79 12.23 -14.19
CA SER A 181 -20.52 12.65 -13.59
C SER A 181 -19.76 13.56 -14.53
N ASN A 182 -18.88 14.39 -13.98
CA ASN A 182 -17.94 15.19 -14.78
C ASN A 182 -16.80 14.35 -15.39
N GLY A 183 -16.81 13.02 -15.23
CA GLY A 183 -15.74 12.14 -15.71
C GLY A 183 -15.39 12.29 -17.20
N PRO A 184 -16.36 12.30 -18.13
CA PRO A 184 -16.07 12.53 -19.55
C PRO A 184 -15.42 13.89 -19.82
N VAL A 185 -15.93 14.95 -19.18
CA VAL A 185 -15.40 16.31 -19.30
C VAL A 185 -13.97 16.38 -18.76
N GLU A 186 -13.72 15.82 -17.58
CA GLU A 186 -12.39 15.70 -16.99
C GLU A 186 -11.43 14.89 -17.87
N GLY A 187 -11.92 13.84 -18.53
CA GLY A 187 -11.18 13.07 -19.52
C GLY A 187 -10.71 13.94 -20.68
N HIS A 188 -11.60 14.73 -21.26
CA HIS A 188 -11.25 15.69 -22.32
C HIS A 188 -10.26 16.76 -21.83
N ILE A 189 -10.47 17.31 -20.63
CA ILE A 189 -9.54 18.29 -20.03
C ILE A 189 -8.16 17.67 -19.80
N ASN A 190 -8.08 16.43 -19.32
CA ASN A 190 -6.81 15.74 -19.10
C ASN A 190 -6.08 15.45 -20.41
N ARG A 191 -6.81 15.04 -21.45
CA ARG A 191 -6.27 14.88 -22.81
C ARG A 191 -5.73 16.20 -23.36
N LEU A 192 -6.47 17.30 -23.20
CA LEU A 192 -6.02 18.63 -23.61
C LEU A 192 -4.75 19.05 -22.84
N LYS A 193 -4.72 18.85 -21.52
CA LYS A 193 -3.55 19.12 -20.67
C LYS A 193 -2.34 18.29 -21.11
N MET A 194 -2.54 17.02 -21.47
CA MET A 194 -1.47 16.15 -21.98
C MET A 194 -0.92 16.68 -23.31
N LEU A 195 -1.77 17.01 -24.29
CA LEU A 195 -1.34 17.56 -25.57
C LEU A 195 -0.56 18.87 -25.39
N LYS A 196 -1.05 19.76 -24.51
CA LYS A 196 -0.34 21.00 -24.16
C LYS A 196 1.04 20.72 -23.54
N ARG A 197 1.15 19.72 -22.65
CA ARG A 197 2.43 19.31 -22.04
C ARG A 197 3.42 18.70 -23.04
N GLN A 198 2.95 17.91 -24.00
CA GLN A 198 3.78 17.39 -25.09
C GLN A 198 4.41 18.50 -25.94
N MET A 199 3.77 19.67 -25.97
CA MET A 199 4.22 20.85 -26.71
C MET A 199 4.91 21.89 -25.82
N TYR A 200 5.35 21.48 -24.63
CA TYR A 200 6.02 22.34 -23.64
C TYR A 200 5.23 23.59 -23.28
N GLY A 201 3.90 23.55 -23.39
CA GLY A 201 3.02 24.69 -23.12
C GLY A 201 3.05 25.80 -24.18
N ARG A 202 3.75 25.62 -25.30
CA ARG A 202 3.96 26.67 -26.33
C ARG A 202 2.93 26.64 -27.46
N ALA A 203 1.94 25.78 -27.36
CA ALA A 203 0.89 25.67 -28.37
C ALA A 203 -0.18 26.77 -28.15
N GLY A 204 -0.41 27.60 -29.16
CA GLY A 204 -1.57 28.48 -29.23
C GLY A 204 -2.87 27.69 -29.39
N ILE A 205 -4.02 28.36 -29.24
CA ILE A 205 -5.35 27.73 -29.24
C ILE A 205 -5.58 26.96 -30.55
N ASP A 206 -5.34 27.57 -31.70
CA ASP A 206 -5.55 26.94 -33.02
C ASP A 206 -4.77 25.63 -33.19
N LEU A 207 -3.53 25.59 -32.68
CA LEU A 207 -2.67 24.41 -32.77
C LEU A 207 -3.09 23.32 -31.78
N LEU A 208 -3.55 23.71 -30.59
CA LEU A 208 -4.13 22.78 -29.63
C LEU A 208 -5.43 22.17 -30.16
N GLU A 209 -6.29 22.98 -30.75
CA GLU A 209 -7.55 22.53 -31.37
C GLU A 209 -7.29 21.51 -32.46
N ARG A 210 -6.42 21.85 -33.44
CA ARG A 210 -6.05 20.92 -34.53
C ARG A 210 -5.51 19.61 -33.98
N ARG A 211 -4.61 19.63 -32.99
CA ARG A 211 -4.06 18.40 -32.41
C ARG A 211 -5.08 17.62 -31.58
N PHE A 212 -6.02 18.29 -30.94
CA PHE A 212 -7.07 17.63 -30.16
C PHE A 212 -8.06 16.91 -31.07
N LEU A 213 -8.47 17.55 -32.18
CA LEU A 213 -9.35 16.96 -33.19
C LEU A 213 -8.68 15.80 -33.95
N LEU A 214 -7.39 15.94 -34.30
CA LEU A 214 -6.64 14.90 -35.03
C LEU A 214 -6.22 13.70 -34.18
N ALA A 215 -6.29 13.80 -32.86
CA ALA A 215 -5.91 12.69 -31.99
C ALA A 215 -7.06 11.71 -31.73
N ILE A 216 -8.24 11.93 -32.32
CA ILE A 216 -9.45 11.07 -32.19
C ILE A 216 -9.24 9.81 -33.00
#